data_AF-A0A7L0I179-F1
#
_entry.id   AF-A0A7L0I179-F1
#
_cell.length_a   1.000
_cell.length_b   1.000
_cell.length_c   1.000
_cell.angle_alpha   90.00
_cell.angle_beta   90.00
_cell.angle_gamma   90.00
#
_symmetry.space_group_name_H-M   'P 1'
#
loop_
_entity.id
_entity.type
_entity.pdbx_description
1 polymer ?
#
loop_
_entity_poly.entity_id
_entity_poly.type
_entity_poly.pdbx_seq_one_letter_code
_entity_poly.pdbx_strand_id
1 'polypeptide(L)'
;GKRYNIADVSAALCMSLGLIWFTLADSTVAPNFNFTGVVLISLALCADAVIGNVQEKAMKLHNGSNSEMVLYSYSIGFVYILFGLTCTSGLSPAVTFCSKHPVQTYGYAFLFSLTGYFGISFVLALIKIFGALLAVTVTTGRKAMTIVLSFLFFAKPFTFQYVWSGLLVVLGIFLNVYSKNMDKIKLPSLHGFWKKSVEERKTRTLSQTV
;
A
#
# COMPACT_ATOMS: atom_id res chain seq x y z
N GLY A 1 16.76 4.53 -16.40
CA GLY A 1 15.37 4.72 -15.95
C GLY A 1 14.62 3.42 -16.11
N LYS A 2 13.73 3.06 -15.18
CA LYS A 2 12.87 1.87 -15.30
C LYS A 2 11.79 2.15 -16.36
N ARG A 3 11.65 1.27 -17.35
CA ARG A 3 10.56 1.35 -18.34
C ARG A 3 9.33 0.69 -17.75
N TYR A 4 8.23 1.45 -17.66
CA TYR A 4 6.95 0.93 -17.20
C TYR A 4 6.19 0.36 -18.41
N ASN A 5 5.64 -0.83 -18.25
CA ASN A 5 4.84 -1.47 -19.29
C ASN A 5 3.42 -0.86 -19.30
N ILE A 6 2.73 -0.90 -20.44
CA ILE A 6 1.33 -0.43 -20.56
C ILE A 6 0.42 -1.18 -19.58
N ALA A 7 0.76 -2.45 -19.28
CA ALA A 7 0.09 -3.26 -18.27
C ALA A 7 0.27 -2.74 -16.83
N ASP A 8 1.38 -2.07 -16.49
CA ASP A 8 1.55 -1.42 -15.19
C ASP A 8 0.66 -0.19 -15.07
N VAL A 9 0.54 0.57 -16.17
CA VAL A 9 -0.30 1.77 -16.24
C VAL A 9 -1.77 1.38 -16.15
N SER A 10 -2.20 0.34 -16.86
CA SER A 10 -3.58 -0.16 -16.78
C SER A 10 -3.91 -0.73 -15.41
N ALA A 11 -2.97 -1.45 -14.77
CA ALA A 11 -3.13 -1.93 -13.41
C ALA A 11 -3.26 -0.78 -12.39
N ALA A 12 -2.44 0.26 -12.53
CA ALA A 12 -2.50 1.44 -11.67
C ALA A 12 -3.83 2.19 -11.85
N LEU A 13 -4.31 2.36 -13.09
CA LEU A 13 -5.61 2.97 -13.36
C LEU A 13 -6.76 2.15 -12.76
N CYS A 14 -6.72 0.81 -12.91
CA CYS A 14 -7.73 -0.08 -12.35
C CYS A 14 -7.74 -0.02 -10.81
N MET A 15 -6.58 -0.03 -10.14
CA MET A 15 -6.49 0.19 -8.70
C MET A 15 -7.09 1.54 -8.29
N SER A 16 -6.75 2.61 -9.02
CA SER A 16 -7.21 3.97 -8.73
C SER A 16 -8.73 4.06 -8.81
N LEU A 17 -9.32 3.52 -9.88
CA LEU A 17 -10.77 3.49 -10.08
C LEU A 17 -11.47 2.67 -9.00
N GLY A 18 -10.91 1.52 -8.62
CA GLY A 18 -11.46 0.69 -7.55
C GLY A 18 -11.47 1.40 -6.20
N LEU A 19 -10.40 2.12 -5.87
CA LEU A 19 -10.31 2.92 -4.65
C LEU A 19 -11.28 4.10 -4.66
N ILE A 20 -11.44 4.81 -5.80
CA ILE A 20 -12.42 5.90 -5.93
C ILE A 20 -13.83 5.38 -5.70
N TRP A 21 -14.18 4.25 -6.32
CA TRP A 21 -15.49 3.63 -6.16
C TRP A 21 -15.73 3.15 -4.73
N PHE A 22 -14.69 2.60 -4.10
CA PHE A 22 -14.70 2.18 -2.71
C PHE A 22 -14.91 3.37 -1.76
N THR A 23 -14.22 4.49 -2.00
CA THR A 23 -14.38 5.73 -1.22
C THR A 23 -15.76 6.37 -1.43
N LEU A 24 -16.34 6.29 -2.64
CA LEU A 24 -17.72 6.74 -2.89
C LEU A 24 -18.75 5.84 -2.18
N ALA A 25 -18.52 4.53 -2.14
CA ALA A 25 -19.34 3.64 -1.33
C ALA A 25 -19.22 3.98 0.17
N ASP A 26 -18.02 4.29 0.65
CA ASP A 26 -17.82 4.68 2.05
C ASP A 26 -18.42 6.06 2.38
N SER A 27 -18.40 7.01 1.43
CA SER A 27 -18.99 8.34 1.61
C SER A 27 -20.51 8.32 1.73
N THR A 28 -21.16 7.41 1.02
CA THR A 28 -22.61 7.23 1.12
C THR A 28 -23.03 6.58 2.44
N VAL A 29 -22.14 5.83 3.10
CA VAL A 29 -22.42 5.11 4.35
C VAL A 29 -22.02 5.92 5.59
N ALA A 30 -20.98 6.76 5.52
CA ALA A 30 -20.55 7.63 6.61
C ALA A 30 -20.07 9.01 6.08
N PRO A 31 -20.95 10.02 5.99
CA PRO A 31 -20.61 11.32 5.42
C PRO A 31 -19.88 12.20 6.44
N ASN A 32 -18.57 12.00 6.61
CA ASN A 32 -17.69 12.93 7.34
C ASN A 32 -16.52 13.35 6.44
N PHE A 33 -16.82 14.01 5.32
CA PHE A 33 -15.81 14.55 4.42
C PHE A 33 -15.37 15.93 4.89
N ASN A 34 -14.18 16.00 5.51
CA ASN A 34 -13.50 17.26 5.77
C ASN A 34 -12.44 17.48 4.70
N PHE A 35 -12.61 18.53 3.88
CA PHE A 35 -11.68 18.88 2.81
C PHE A 35 -10.24 19.08 3.31
N THR A 36 -10.08 19.67 4.50
CA THR A 36 -8.77 19.84 5.15
C THR A 36 -8.12 18.49 5.43
N GLY A 37 -8.89 17.50 5.89
CA GLY A 37 -8.41 16.13 6.11
C GLY A 37 -7.94 15.47 4.81
N VAL A 38 -8.67 15.68 3.70
CA VAL A 38 -8.28 15.16 2.38
C VAL A 38 -6.95 15.77 1.94
N VAL A 39 -6.80 17.09 2.03
CA VAL A 39 -5.56 17.79 1.68
C VAL A 39 -4.37 17.29 2.52
N LEU A 40 -4.56 17.13 3.83
CA LEU A 40 -3.52 16.62 4.73
C LEU A 40 -3.11 15.17 4.40
N ILE A 41 -4.07 14.28 4.11
CA ILE A 41 -3.78 12.90 3.71
C ILE A 41 -3.06 12.87 2.36
N SER A 42 -3.47 13.68 1.39
CA SER A 42 -2.78 13.77 0.09
C SER A 42 -1.32 14.21 0.24
N LEU A 43 -1.05 15.25 1.04
CA LEU A 43 0.31 15.70 1.34
C LEU A 43 1.13 14.62 2.06
N ALA A 44 0.53 13.92 3.02
CA ALA A 44 1.19 12.82 3.73
C ALA A 44 1.58 11.66 2.79
N LEU A 45 0.70 11.28 1.86
CA LEU A 45 0.99 10.23 0.87
C LEU A 45 2.11 10.64 -0.11
N CYS A 46 2.16 11.91 -0.51
CA CYS A 46 3.27 12.43 -1.30
C CYS A 46 4.60 12.36 -0.53
N ALA A 47 4.60 12.74 0.75
CA ALA A 47 5.78 12.63 1.61
C ALA A 47 6.22 11.17 1.78
N ASP A 48 5.30 10.24 2.04
CA ASP A 48 5.59 8.79 2.14
C ASP A 48 6.28 8.25 0.87
N ALA A 49 5.83 8.67 -0.31
CA ALA A 49 6.44 8.27 -1.58
C ALA A 49 7.88 8.81 -1.74
N VAL A 50 8.16 10.03 -1.25
CA VAL A 50 9.50 10.61 -1.25
C VAL A 50 10.40 9.89 -0.23
N ILE A 51 9.90 9.65 0.98
CA ILE A 51 10.65 9.01 2.08
C ILE A 51 11.19 7.65 1.65
N GLY A 52 10.37 6.80 1.02
CA GLY A 52 10.82 5.47 0.58
C GLY A 52 11.95 5.53 -0.45
N ASN A 53 11.89 6.49 -1.38
CA ASN A 53 12.92 6.68 -2.40
C ASN A 53 14.21 7.29 -1.82
N VAL A 54 14.08 8.25 -0.90
CA VAL A 54 15.22 8.86 -0.19
C VAL A 54 15.90 7.83 0.71
N GLN A 55 15.13 7.00 1.42
CA GLN A 55 15.66 5.89 2.22
C GLN A 55 16.44 4.90 1.35
N GLU A 56 15.92 4.50 0.18
CA GLU A 56 16.66 3.62 -0.74
C GLU A 56 17.97 4.27 -1.22
N LYS A 57 17.93 5.56 -1.60
CA LYS A 57 19.14 6.29 -2.04
C LYS A 57 20.17 6.41 -0.91
N ALA A 58 19.74 6.75 0.30
CA ALA A 58 20.61 6.86 1.46
C ALA A 58 21.24 5.51 1.83
N MET A 59 20.48 4.41 1.76
CA MET A 59 21.00 3.07 2.03
C MET A 59 22.06 2.65 0.99
N LYS A 60 21.86 3.01 -0.29
CA LYS A 60 22.80 2.70 -1.36
C LYS A 60 24.07 3.56 -1.34
N LEU A 61 23.94 4.84 -0.98
CA LEU A 61 25.06 5.79 -0.99
C LEU A 61 26.00 5.59 0.20
N HIS A 62 25.44 5.29 1.38
CA HIS A 62 26.24 5.18 2.60
C HIS A 62 26.60 3.75 3.01
N ASN A 63 26.05 2.70 2.38
CA ASN A 63 26.19 1.30 2.82
C ASN A 63 25.99 1.08 4.34
N GLY A 64 25.33 2.03 5.01
CA GLY A 64 25.21 2.08 6.45
C GLY A 64 24.34 0.94 6.99
N SER A 65 24.51 0.62 8.27
CA SER A 65 23.68 -0.39 8.91
C SER A 65 22.21 0.04 8.91
N ASN A 66 21.28 -0.90 8.69
CA ASN A 66 19.84 -0.60 8.74
C ASN A 66 19.46 0.08 10.06
N SER A 67 20.12 -0.31 11.15
CA SER A 67 19.90 0.20 12.50
C SER A 67 20.32 1.67 12.67
N GLU A 68 21.40 2.10 12.00
CA GLU A 68 21.86 3.49 12.07
C GLU A 68 20.88 4.43 11.37
N MET A 69 20.37 4.02 10.20
CA MET A 69 19.37 4.80 9.47
C MET A 69 18.08 4.99 10.28
N VAL A 70 17.63 3.93 10.97
CA VAL A 70 16.49 4.03 11.91
C VAL A 70 16.83 5.01 13.01
N LEU A 71 17.96 4.82 13.70
CA LEU A 71 18.31 5.65 14.85
C LEU A 71 18.35 7.14 14.49
N TYR A 72 19.02 7.52 13.39
CA TYR A 72 19.08 8.91 12.95
C TYR A 72 17.70 9.46 12.53
N SER A 73 16.92 8.70 11.76
CA SER A 73 15.60 9.17 11.29
C SER A 73 14.62 9.37 12.45
N TYR A 74 14.59 8.43 13.40
CA TYR A 74 13.71 8.52 14.57
C TYR A 74 14.19 9.55 15.58
N SER A 75 15.50 9.74 15.75
CA SER A 75 16.04 10.78 16.65
C SER A 75 15.73 12.19 16.14
N ILE A 76 15.92 12.44 14.83
CA ILE A 76 15.55 13.72 14.22
C ILE A 76 14.03 13.91 14.27
N GLY A 77 13.26 12.87 13.96
CA GLY A 77 11.79 12.90 14.06
C GLY A 77 11.30 13.21 15.48
N PHE A 78 11.94 12.64 16.50
CA PHE A 78 11.63 12.93 17.90
C PHE A 78 11.82 14.41 18.24
N VAL A 79 12.94 15.02 17.81
CA VAL A 79 13.18 16.45 18.04
C VAL A 79 12.12 17.31 17.35
N TYR A 80 11.76 16.99 16.10
CA TYR A 80 10.70 17.70 15.37
C TYR A 80 9.34 17.60 16.07
N ILE A 81 8.95 16.40 16.50
CA ILE A 81 7.68 16.18 17.20
C ILE A 81 7.68 16.90 18.55
N LEU A 82 8.77 16.84 19.31
CA LEU A 82 8.90 17.51 20.59
C LEU A 82 8.76 19.04 20.44
N PHE A 83 9.44 19.61 19.44
CA PHE A 83 9.33 21.02 19.12
C PHE A 83 7.90 21.39 18.72
N GLY A 84 7.27 20.62 17.82
CA GLY A 84 5.88 20.86 17.39
C GLY A 84 4.86 20.79 18.54
N LEU A 85 5.02 19.82 19.45
CA LEU A 85 4.18 19.67 20.64
C LEU A 85 4.36 20.82 21.63
N THR A 86 5.58 21.35 21.73
CA THR A 86 5.89 22.51 22.58
C THR A 86 5.25 23.77 22.00
N CYS A 87 5.39 24.02 20.70
CA CYS A 87 4.76 25.16 20.02
C CYS A 87 3.23 25.11 20.07
N THR A 88 2.63 23.92 19.98
CA THR A 88 1.17 23.73 20.01
C THR A 88 0.61 23.66 21.45
N SER A 89 1.46 23.74 22.48
CA SER A 89 1.11 23.58 23.91
C SER A 89 0.41 22.25 24.28
N GLY A 90 0.45 21.25 23.40
CA GLY A 90 -0.22 19.95 23.57
C GLY A 90 0.52 18.99 24.52
N LEU A 91 1.74 19.34 24.95
CA LEU A 91 2.55 18.50 25.82
C LEU A 91 1.95 18.36 27.23
N SER A 92 1.44 19.45 27.80
CA SER A 92 0.83 19.47 29.14
C SER A 92 -0.38 18.52 29.26
N PRO A 93 -1.41 18.60 28.40
CA PRO A 93 -2.55 17.69 28.46
C PRO A 93 -2.17 16.22 28.17
N ALA A 94 -1.17 15.98 27.31
CA ALA A 94 -0.68 14.63 27.03
C ALA A 94 -0.05 13.97 28.27
N VAL A 95 0.78 14.71 29.01
CA VAL A 95 1.40 14.22 30.25
C VAL A 95 0.34 13.96 31.33
N THR A 96 -0.65 14.84 31.47
CA THR A 96 -1.76 14.65 32.40
C THR A 96 -2.58 13.40 32.08
N PHE A 97 -2.81 13.11 30.80
CA PHE A 97 -3.51 11.89 30.37
C PHE A 97 -2.70 10.63 30.69
N CYS A 98 -1.40 10.61 30.37
CA CYS A 98 -0.51 9.49 30.70
C CYS A 98 -0.39 9.23 32.21
N SER A 99 -0.47 10.29 33.03
CA SER A 99 -0.43 10.16 34.49
C SER A 99 -1.72 9.60 35.10
N LYS A 100 -2.86 9.67 34.42
CA LYS A 100 -4.14 9.15 34.94
C LYS A 100 -4.24 7.63 34.85
N HIS A 101 -3.62 7.01 33.83
CA HIS A 101 -3.63 5.55 33.63
C HIS A 101 -2.23 5.02 33.29
N PRO A 102 -1.24 5.16 34.20
CA PRO A 102 0.16 4.91 33.87
C PRO A 102 0.41 3.48 33.39
N VAL A 103 -0.11 2.46 34.07
CA VAL A 103 0.17 1.06 33.71
C VAL A 103 -0.40 0.68 32.34
N GLN A 104 -1.62 1.12 32.02
CA GLN A 104 -2.27 0.80 30.74
C GLN A 104 -1.68 1.61 29.59
N THR A 105 -1.51 2.92 29.78
CA THR A 105 -1.00 3.82 28.74
C THR A 105 0.47 3.52 28.43
N TYR A 106 1.34 3.37 29.44
CA TYR A 106 2.75 3.01 29.20
C TYR A 106 2.90 1.58 28.70
N GLY A 107 2.07 0.63 29.18
CA GLY A 107 2.08 -0.75 28.70
C GLY A 107 1.72 -0.86 27.21
N TYR A 108 0.62 -0.24 26.78
CA TYR A 108 0.24 -0.21 25.37
C TYR A 108 1.22 0.60 24.52
N ALA A 109 1.72 1.74 25.02
CA ALA A 109 2.73 2.53 24.32
C ALA A 109 4.03 1.74 24.11
N PHE A 110 4.44 0.95 25.10
CA PHE A 110 5.62 0.08 25.00
C PHE A 110 5.42 -1.03 23.97
N LEU A 111 4.31 -1.77 24.04
CA LEU A 111 3.99 -2.82 23.07
C LEU A 111 3.85 -2.27 21.64
N PHE A 112 3.23 -1.10 21.49
CA PHE A 112 3.11 -0.41 20.22
C PHE A 112 4.47 0.02 19.68
N SER A 113 5.35 0.55 20.53
CA SER A 113 6.70 0.96 20.14
C SER A 113 7.56 -0.25 19.76
N LEU A 114 7.47 -1.35 20.51
CA LEU A 114 8.21 -2.58 20.25
C LEU A 114 7.80 -3.21 18.91
N THR A 115 6.50 -3.40 18.71
CA THR A 115 5.95 -3.93 17.45
C THR A 115 6.20 -2.99 16.27
N GLY A 116 6.15 -1.68 16.50
CA GLY A 116 6.53 -0.66 15.54
C GLY A 116 7.98 -0.82 15.09
N TYR A 117 8.93 -0.89 16.04
CA TYR A 117 10.35 -1.06 15.74
C TYR A 117 10.63 -2.32 14.92
N PHE A 118 10.03 -3.46 15.28
CA PHE A 118 10.13 -4.69 14.49
C PHE A 118 9.54 -4.52 13.08
N GLY A 119 8.38 -3.87 12.97
CA GLY A 119 7.74 -3.60 11.68
C GLY A 119 8.60 -2.75 10.74
N ILE A 120 9.20 -1.67 11.26
CA ILE A 120 10.08 -0.78 10.50
C ILE A 120 11.39 -1.48 10.13
N SER A 121 11.96 -2.25 11.05
CA SER A 121 13.16 -3.06 10.78
C SER A 121 12.93 -4.06 9.64
N PHE A 122 11.75 -4.70 9.60
CA PHE A 122 11.36 -5.58 8.51
C PHE A 122 11.19 -4.82 7.19
N VAL A 123 10.53 -3.65 7.21
CA VAL A 123 10.36 -2.83 6.00
C VAL A 123 11.72 -2.38 5.44
N LEU A 124 12.65 -1.93 6.28
CA LEU A 124 13.99 -1.54 5.85
C LEU A 124 14.80 -2.72 5.31
N ALA A 125 14.72 -3.89 5.94
CA ALA A 125 15.31 -5.12 5.41
C ALA A 125 14.74 -5.46 4.02
N LEU A 126 13.43 -5.30 3.83
CA LEU A 126 12.76 -5.53 2.55
C LEU A 126 13.22 -4.54 1.48
N ILE A 127 13.37 -3.25 1.82
CA ILE A 127 13.93 -2.23 0.93
C ILE A 127 15.39 -2.56 0.57
N LYS A 128 16.20 -3.03 1.52
CA LYS A 128 17.60 -3.39 1.28
C LYS A 128 17.76 -4.56 0.32
N ILE A 129 16.92 -5.60 0.45
CA ILE A 129 17.02 -6.83 -0.36
C ILE A 129 16.33 -6.66 -1.73
N PHE A 130 15.15 -6.02 -1.77
CA PHE A 130 14.28 -6.00 -2.96
C PHE A 130 14.08 -4.60 -3.56
N GLY A 131 14.56 -3.54 -2.91
CA GLY A 131 14.37 -2.14 -3.32
C GLY A 131 13.03 -1.54 -2.83
N ALA A 132 12.90 -0.21 -2.89
CA ALA A 132 11.74 0.51 -2.32
C ALA A 132 10.43 0.16 -3.02
N LEU A 133 10.47 -0.04 -4.35
CA LEU A 133 9.27 -0.28 -5.15
C LEU A 133 8.57 -1.61 -4.77
N LEU A 134 9.34 -2.66 -4.46
CA LEU A 134 8.77 -3.92 -3.97
C LEU A 134 8.26 -3.79 -2.53
N ALA A 135 8.99 -3.07 -1.67
CA ALA A 135 8.57 -2.83 -0.29
C ALA A 135 7.24 -2.06 -0.18
N VAL A 136 7.04 -1.03 -1.00
CA VAL A 136 5.78 -0.27 -1.07
C VAL A 136 4.63 -1.17 -1.56
N THR A 137 4.89 -2.08 -2.49
CA THR A 137 3.87 -3.01 -2.99
C THR A 137 3.42 -3.97 -1.88
N VAL A 138 4.36 -4.58 -1.15
CA VAL A 138 4.06 -5.53 -0.05
C VAL A 138 3.32 -4.84 1.10
N THR A 139 3.74 -3.63 1.49
CA THR A 139 3.06 -2.87 2.56
C THR A 139 1.66 -2.42 2.14
N THR A 140 1.44 -2.09 0.87
CA THR A 140 0.11 -1.82 0.32
C THR A 140 -0.78 -3.07 0.36
N GLY A 141 -0.24 -4.24 -0.01
CA GLY A 141 -0.93 -5.53 0.11
C GLY A 141 -1.34 -5.82 1.55
N ARG A 142 -0.44 -5.59 2.52
CA ARG A 142 -0.75 -5.69 3.96
C ARG A 142 -1.88 -4.75 4.36
N LYS A 143 -1.81 -3.47 3.97
CA LYS A 143 -2.86 -2.48 4.26
C LYS A 143 -4.22 -2.95 3.72
N ALA A 144 -4.25 -3.46 2.49
CA ALA A 144 -5.46 -4.00 1.87
C ALA A 144 -6.02 -5.21 2.64
N MET A 145 -5.16 -6.16 3.03
CA MET A 145 -5.57 -7.32 3.84
C MET A 145 -6.17 -6.89 5.17
N THR A 146 -5.58 -5.91 5.86
CA THR A 146 -6.14 -5.37 7.12
C THR A 146 -7.50 -4.72 6.91
N ILE A 147 -7.69 -3.97 5.82
CA ILE A 147 -8.99 -3.38 5.48
C ILE A 147 -10.03 -4.49 5.29
N VAL A 148 -9.74 -5.50 4.45
CA VAL A 148 -10.64 -6.63 4.21
C VAL A 148 -11.00 -7.35 5.50
N LEU A 149 -10.00 -7.63 6.34
CA LEU A 149 -10.23 -8.30 7.63
C LEU A 149 -11.08 -7.44 8.57
N SER A 150 -10.88 -6.12 8.56
CA SER A 150 -11.71 -5.19 9.35
C SER A 150 -13.16 -5.19 8.90
N PHE A 151 -13.46 -5.28 7.61
CA PHE A 151 -14.83 -5.41 7.12
C PHE A 151 -15.44 -6.78 7.42
N LEU A 152 -14.62 -7.85 7.47
CA LEU A 152 -15.08 -9.19 7.81
C LEU A 152 -15.40 -9.32 9.31
N PHE A 153 -14.57 -8.74 10.18
CA PHE A 153 -14.75 -8.80 11.64
C PHE A 153 -15.71 -7.74 12.20
N PHE A 154 -15.69 -6.52 11.65
CA PHE A 154 -16.66 -5.49 12.01
C PHE A 154 -17.75 -5.48 10.95
N ALA A 155 -18.90 -6.06 11.27
CA ALA A 155 -20.11 -6.06 10.45
C ALA A 155 -20.68 -4.64 10.29
N LYS A 156 -19.98 -3.79 9.51
CA LYS A 156 -20.56 -2.57 8.94
C LYS A 156 -21.64 -2.97 7.93
N PRO A 157 -22.68 -2.16 7.70
CA PRO A 157 -23.74 -2.48 6.74
C PRO A 157 -23.13 -2.73 5.36
N PHE A 158 -23.09 -4.00 4.98
CA PHE A 158 -22.51 -4.46 3.73
C PHE A 158 -23.46 -4.08 2.59
N THR A 159 -23.13 -3.02 1.85
CA THR A 159 -23.78 -2.71 0.58
C THR A 159 -23.08 -3.47 -0.54
N PHE A 160 -23.83 -3.94 -1.54
CA PHE A 160 -23.28 -4.61 -2.72
C PHE A 160 -22.20 -3.77 -3.44
N GLN A 161 -22.25 -2.45 -3.30
CA GLN A 161 -21.25 -1.50 -3.80
C GLN A 161 -19.82 -1.83 -3.32
N TYR A 162 -19.64 -2.21 -2.05
CA TYR A 162 -18.31 -2.52 -1.50
C TYR A 162 -17.71 -3.79 -2.11
N VAL A 163 -18.54 -4.79 -2.44
CA VAL A 163 -18.08 -6.05 -3.04
C VAL A 163 -17.53 -5.81 -4.45
N TRP A 164 -18.26 -5.06 -5.28
CA TRP A 164 -17.81 -4.71 -6.62
C TRP A 164 -16.57 -3.83 -6.61
N SER A 165 -16.52 -2.85 -5.71
CA SER A 165 -15.34 -1.98 -5.52
C SER A 165 -14.11 -2.78 -5.07
N GLY A 166 -14.29 -3.67 -4.09
CA GLY A 166 -13.24 -4.54 -3.58
C GLY A 166 -12.70 -5.52 -4.62
N LEU A 167 -13.59 -6.14 -5.40
CA LEU A 167 -13.21 -7.03 -6.50
C LEU A 167 -12.34 -6.29 -7.53
N LEU A 168 -12.70 -5.04 -7.85
CA LEU A 168 -11.97 -4.21 -8.81
C LEU A 168 -10.59 -3.80 -8.30
N VAL A 169 -10.44 -3.50 -6.99
CA VAL A 169 -9.14 -3.25 -6.35
C VAL A 169 -8.27 -4.51 -6.37
N VAL A 170 -8.83 -5.68 -6.02
CA VAL A 170 -8.12 -6.97 -6.04
C VAL A 170 -7.65 -7.31 -7.46
N LEU A 171 -8.51 -7.07 -8.46
CA LEU A 171 -8.16 -7.24 -9.87
C LEU A 171 -6.99 -6.32 -10.26
N GLY A 172 -7.01 -5.05 -9.85
CA GLY A 172 -5.91 -4.11 -10.08
C GLY A 172 -4.58 -4.54 -9.44
N ILE A 173 -4.63 -5.08 -8.21
CA ILE A 173 -3.45 -5.68 -7.53
C ILE A 173 -2.94 -6.89 -8.32
N PHE A 174 -3.83 -7.79 -8.72
CA PHE A 174 -3.46 -8.97 -9.49
C PHE A 174 -2.82 -8.61 -10.83
N LEU A 175 -3.38 -7.63 -11.56
CA LEU A 175 -2.81 -7.10 -12.80
C LEU A 175 -1.42 -6.45 -12.58
N ASN A 176 -1.22 -5.71 -11.50
CA ASN A 176 0.07 -5.08 -11.17
C ASN A 176 1.14 -6.15 -10.88
N VAL A 177 0.77 -7.17 -10.10
CA VAL A 177 1.65 -8.32 -9.82
C VAL A 177 1.92 -9.11 -11.10
N TYR A 178 0.91 -9.36 -11.94
CA TYR A 178 1.06 -10.09 -13.19
C TYR A 178 1.96 -9.34 -14.19
N SER A 179 1.73 -8.04 -14.39
CA SER A 179 2.54 -7.19 -15.26
C SER A 179 4.01 -7.15 -14.83
N LYS A 180 4.28 -7.05 -13.53
CA LYS A 180 5.65 -7.10 -13.00
C LYS A 180 6.31 -8.47 -13.09
N ASN A 181 5.52 -9.54 -13.15
CA ASN A 181 6.03 -10.89 -13.35
C ASN A 181 6.02 -11.32 -14.83
N MET A 182 5.48 -10.52 -15.77
CA MET A 182 5.54 -10.81 -17.21
C MET A 182 6.97 -10.88 -17.74
N ASP A 183 7.91 -10.10 -17.18
CA ASP A 183 9.33 -10.18 -17.57
C ASP A 183 10.01 -11.49 -17.11
N LYS A 184 9.47 -12.16 -16.08
CA LYS A 184 9.97 -13.47 -15.59
C LYS A 184 9.18 -14.66 -16.14
N ILE A 185 7.90 -14.47 -16.48
CA ILE A 185 7.05 -15.47 -17.10
C ILE A 185 7.08 -15.24 -18.62
N LYS A 186 8.20 -15.59 -19.25
CA LYS A 186 8.15 -16.02 -20.66
C LYS A 186 7.44 -17.38 -20.70
N LEU A 187 6.12 -17.38 -20.77
CA LEU A 187 5.36 -18.52 -21.30
C LEU A 187 4.42 -18.04 -22.40
N PRO A 188 4.14 -18.93 -23.37
CA PRO A 188 4.04 -18.61 -24.78
C PRO A 188 2.83 -17.75 -25.08
N SER A 189 3.03 -16.82 -26.00
CA SER A 189 2.02 -15.98 -26.65
C SER A 189 0.60 -16.57 -26.65
N LEU A 190 -0.32 -15.95 -25.90
CA LEU A 190 -1.77 -16.15 -26.01
C LEU A 190 -2.26 -15.97 -27.46
N HIS A 191 -1.53 -15.18 -28.26
CA HIS A 191 -1.74 -15.02 -29.69
C HIS A 191 -1.62 -16.35 -30.48
N GLY A 192 -0.76 -17.27 -30.04
CA GLY A 192 -0.62 -18.60 -30.64
C GLY A 192 -1.79 -19.53 -30.33
N PHE A 193 -2.35 -19.47 -29.12
CA PHE A 193 -3.56 -20.23 -28.76
C PHE A 193 -4.80 -19.72 -29.49
N TRP A 194 -4.95 -18.40 -29.61
CA TRP A 194 -6.08 -17.80 -30.32
C TRP A 194 -6.03 -18.11 -31.82
N LYS A 195 -4.84 -18.02 -32.44
CA LYS A 195 -4.66 -18.40 -33.85
C LYS A 195 -4.90 -19.89 -34.08
N LYS A 196 -4.43 -20.77 -33.17
CA LYS A 196 -4.65 -22.22 -33.26
C LYS A 196 -6.13 -22.61 -33.12
N SER A 197 -6.88 -21.97 -32.23
CA SER A 197 -8.34 -22.19 -32.13
C SER A 197 -9.12 -21.62 -33.32
N VAL A 198 -8.67 -20.52 -33.92
CA VAL A 198 -9.28 -19.99 -35.16
C VAL A 198 -8.99 -20.89 -36.36
N GLU A 199 -7.78 -21.47 -36.43
CA GLU A 199 -7.37 -22.40 -37.48
C GLU A 199 -8.08 -23.76 -37.36
N GLU A 200 -8.22 -24.32 -36.16
CA GLU A 200 -9.05 -25.53 -35.91
C GLU A 200 -10.54 -25.31 -36.26
N ARG A 201 -11.07 -24.10 -36.04
CA ARG A 201 -12.46 -23.77 -36.38
C ARG A 201 -12.64 -23.60 -37.91
N LYS A 202 -11.60 -23.19 -38.64
CA LYS A 202 -11.60 -23.09 -40.11
C LYS A 202 -11.45 -24.45 -40.80
N THR A 203 -10.66 -25.37 -40.23
CA THR A 203 -10.52 -26.73 -40.77
C THR A 203 -11.79 -27.57 -40.59
N ARG A 204 -12.52 -27.39 -39.48
CA ARG A 204 -13.81 -28.07 -39.24
C ARG A 204 -14.93 -27.65 -40.20
N THR A 205 -14.89 -26.42 -40.72
CA THR A 205 -15.90 -25.92 -41.66
C THR A 205 -15.65 -26.36 -43.09
N LEU A 206 -14.38 -26.54 -43.50
CA LEU A 206 -14.04 -27.06 -44.83
C LEU A 206 -14.29 -28.57 -45.00
N SER A 207 -14.30 -29.34 -43.91
CA SER A 207 -14.56 -30.79 -43.96
C SER A 207 -16.05 -31.16 -44.01
N GLN A 208 -16.96 -30.17 -43.95
CA GLN A 208 -18.42 -30.37 -44.05
C GLN A 208 -19.00 -29.97 -45.42
N THR A 209 -18.15 -29.67 -46.42
CA THR A 209 -18.59 -29.23 -47.76
C THR A 209 -17.97 -30.02 -48.91
N VAL A 210 -17.48 -31.24 -48.64
CA VAL A 210 -17.04 -32.21 -49.68
C VAL A 210 -17.73 -33.54 -49.43
#